data_AF-A0A8J7Q666-F1
#
_entry.id   AF-A0A8J7Q666-F1
#
_cell.length_a   1.000
_cell.length_b   1.000
_cell.length_c   1.000
_cell.angle_alpha   90.00
_cell.angle_beta   90.00
_cell.angle_gamma   90.00
#
_symmetry.space_group_name_H-M   'P 1'
#
loop_
_entity.id
_entity.type
_entity.pdbx_description
1 polymer ?
#
loop_
_entity_poly.entity_id
_entity_poly.type
_entity_poly.pdbx_seq_one_letter_code
_entity_poly.pdbx_strand_id
1 'polypeptide(L)'
;MEKFPFNRREWKAVRAAAEAVAEATAPSQRTVRFGELKAVLEKLRDTHGDHPVLIETEADFTTDPAAAAKLYRAAELYAAANELPTLSIRLSLARLLVEELENPQEARAALVACRDELPDAAAAECEAWNALLAECDRLAPGKA
;
A
#
# COMPACT_ATOMS: atom_id res chain seq x y z
N MET A 1 -11.68 -6.76 -15.25
CA MET A 1 -11.49 -5.48 -14.54
C MET A 1 -12.79 -5.22 -13.78
N GLU A 2 -12.93 -5.82 -12.60
CA GLU A 2 -14.06 -5.50 -11.73
C GLU A 2 -14.01 -4.00 -11.41
N LYS A 3 -15.12 -3.33 -11.65
CA LYS A 3 -15.29 -1.93 -11.29
C LYS A 3 -15.22 -1.90 -9.78
N PHE A 4 -14.19 -1.26 -9.22
CA PHE A 4 -14.20 -0.81 -7.84
C PHE A 4 -15.61 -0.34 -7.44
N PRO A 5 -16.10 -0.61 -6.21
CA PRO A 5 -17.45 -0.22 -5.81
C PRO A 5 -17.66 1.30 -5.89
N PHE A 6 -16.57 2.07 -5.98
CA PHE A 6 -16.57 3.52 -6.02
C PHE A 6 -16.86 4.08 -7.41
N ASN A 7 -17.77 5.04 -7.46
CA ASN A 7 -18.03 5.83 -8.66
C ASN A 7 -16.90 6.85 -8.91
N ARG A 8 -16.91 7.48 -10.09
CA ARG A 8 -15.88 8.46 -10.49
C ARG A 8 -15.74 9.65 -9.54
N ARG A 9 -16.84 10.09 -8.92
CA ARG A 9 -16.83 11.24 -8.00
C ARG A 9 -16.18 10.86 -6.67
N GLU A 10 -16.48 9.66 -6.17
CA GLU A 10 -15.86 9.11 -4.96
C GLU A 10 -14.36 8.94 -5.16
N TRP A 11 -13.95 8.35 -6.29
CA TRP A 11 -12.53 8.22 -6.64
C TRP A 11 -11.82 9.57 -6.76
N LYS A 12 -12.48 10.57 -7.35
CA LYS A 12 -11.94 11.91 -7.45
C LYS A 12 -11.74 12.55 -6.07
N ALA A 13 -12.63 12.29 -5.11
CA ALA A 13 -12.50 12.80 -3.75
C ALA A 13 -11.32 12.18 -3.00
N VAL A 14 -11.14 10.86 -3.10
CA VAL A 14 -9.96 10.17 -2.53
C VAL A 14 -8.67 10.72 -3.11
N ARG A 15 -8.60 10.83 -4.45
CA ARG A 15 -7.41 11.35 -5.13
C ARG A 15 -7.09 12.78 -4.70
N ALA A 16 -8.07 13.67 -4.70
CA ALA A 16 -7.85 15.07 -4.31
C ALA A 16 -7.38 15.19 -2.85
N ALA A 17 -7.91 14.36 -1.95
CA ALA A 17 -7.47 14.34 -0.55
C ALA A 17 -6.04 13.80 -0.42
N ALA A 18 -5.71 12.70 -1.13
CA ALA A 18 -4.38 12.12 -1.17
C ALA A 18 -3.32 13.10 -1.74
N GLU A 19 -3.63 13.77 -2.84
CA GLU A 19 -2.81 14.82 -3.44
C GLU A 19 -2.56 15.96 -2.43
N ALA A 20 -3.60 16.40 -1.71
CA ALA A 20 -3.44 17.43 -0.69
C ALA A 20 -2.51 17.03 0.47
N VAL A 21 -2.46 15.74 0.85
CA VAL A 21 -1.49 15.23 1.83
C VAL A 21 -0.07 15.23 1.25
N ALA A 22 0.08 14.82 -0.01
CA ALA A 22 1.37 14.76 -0.70
C ALA A 22 1.97 16.15 -0.92
N GLU A 23 1.14 17.15 -1.23
CA GLU A 23 1.54 18.54 -1.47
C GLU A 23 1.78 19.34 -0.17
N ALA A 24 1.38 18.81 1.00
CA ALA A 24 1.59 19.47 2.28
C ALA A 24 3.08 19.48 2.65
N THR A 25 3.67 20.68 2.72
CA THR A 25 5.11 20.86 2.98
C THR A 25 5.44 20.98 4.47
N ALA A 26 4.47 21.40 5.29
CA ALA A 26 4.64 21.51 6.74
C ALA A 26 4.06 20.27 7.45
N PRO A 27 4.75 19.70 8.48
CA PRO A 27 4.23 18.56 9.22
C PRO A 27 2.84 18.77 9.81
N SER A 28 2.56 19.95 10.37
CA SER A 28 1.24 20.29 10.91
C SER A 28 0.15 20.33 9.85
N GLN A 29 0.46 20.85 8.66
CA GLN A 29 -0.46 20.84 7.52
C GLN A 29 -0.70 19.41 7.04
N ARG A 30 0.35 18.59 6.93
CA ARG A 30 0.23 17.19 6.52
C ARG A 30 -0.67 16.41 7.47
N THR A 31 -0.54 16.60 8.78
CA THR A 31 -1.43 15.98 9.78
C THR A 31 -2.90 16.35 9.57
N VAL A 32 -3.19 17.64 9.32
CA VAL A 32 -4.56 18.09 9.04
C VAL A 32 -5.09 17.46 7.76
N ARG A 33 -4.31 17.48 6.67
CA ARG A 33 -4.71 16.88 5.38
C ARG A 33 -4.90 15.37 5.49
N PHE A 34 -4.07 14.68 6.28
CA PHE A 34 -4.23 13.25 6.50
C PHE A 34 -5.52 12.95 7.27
N GLY A 35 -5.90 13.78 8.24
CA GLY A 35 -7.21 13.72 8.88
C GLY A 35 -8.38 13.87 7.90
N GLU A 36 -8.27 14.80 6.94
CA GLU A 36 -9.27 14.98 5.88
C GLU A 36 -9.35 13.75 4.96
N LEU A 37 -8.22 13.17 4.56
CA LEU A 37 -8.18 11.93 3.79
C LEU A 37 -8.86 10.79 4.54
N LYS A 38 -8.55 10.61 5.83
CA LYS A 38 -9.18 9.58 6.66
C LYS A 38 -10.70 9.73 6.71
N ALA A 39 -11.21 10.95 6.85
CA ALA A 39 -12.65 11.20 6.84
C ALA A 39 -13.30 10.84 5.48
N VAL A 40 -12.60 11.06 4.36
CA VAL A 40 -13.08 10.63 3.04
C VAL A 40 -13.11 9.10 2.94
N LEU A 41 -12.05 8.42 3.39
CA LEU A 41 -11.96 6.96 3.38
C LEU A 41 -13.02 6.31 4.27
N GLU A 42 -13.20 6.80 5.49
CA GLU A 42 -14.21 6.31 6.45
C GLU A 42 -15.62 6.41 5.88
N LYS A 43 -15.96 7.55 5.26
CA LYS A 43 -17.26 7.71 4.60
C LYS A 43 -17.50 6.69 3.49
N LEU A 44 -16.46 6.31 2.74
CA LEU A 44 -16.57 5.29 1.72
C LEU A 44 -16.74 3.89 2.33
N ARG A 45 -16.03 3.60 3.43
CA ARG A 45 -16.20 2.36 4.19
C ARG A 45 -17.60 2.21 4.75
N ASP A 46 -18.19 3.29 5.28
CA ASP A 46 -19.58 3.29 5.77
C ASP A 46 -20.60 3.00 4.67
N THR A 47 -20.30 3.43 3.45
CA THR A 47 -21.24 3.33 2.31
C THR A 47 -21.11 1.99 1.59
N HIS A 48 -19.89 1.51 1.39
CA HIS A 48 -19.57 0.39 0.50
C HIS A 48 -18.97 -0.83 1.21
N GLY A 49 -18.69 -0.72 2.51
CA GLY A 49 -17.85 -1.67 3.23
C GLY A 49 -16.37 -1.40 3.01
N ASP A 50 -15.53 -2.19 3.69
CA ASP A 50 -14.09 -2.05 3.57
C ASP A 50 -13.59 -2.54 2.20
N HIS A 51 -12.45 -2.03 1.77
CA HIS A 51 -11.85 -2.41 0.49
C HIS A 51 -10.33 -2.25 0.58
N PRO A 52 -9.52 -3.17 0.03
CA PRO A 52 -8.08 -3.16 0.24
C PRO A 52 -7.44 -1.85 -0.22
N VAL A 53 -7.89 -1.28 -1.34
CA VAL A 53 -7.42 0.02 -1.83
C VAL A 53 -7.64 1.18 -0.84
N LEU A 54 -8.71 1.16 -0.02
CA LEU A 54 -8.93 2.21 0.99
C LEU A 54 -7.96 2.04 2.16
N ILE A 55 -7.70 0.80 2.56
CA ILE A 55 -6.76 0.46 3.63
C ILE A 55 -5.32 0.76 3.18
N GLU A 56 -4.95 0.37 1.97
CA GLU A 56 -3.67 0.66 1.31
C GLU A 56 -3.45 2.17 1.20
N THR A 57 -4.44 2.93 0.72
CA THR A 57 -4.35 4.40 0.66
C THR A 57 -4.14 5.01 2.05
N GLU A 58 -4.79 4.50 3.09
CA GLU A 58 -4.53 4.97 4.46
C GLU A 58 -3.10 4.65 4.92
N ALA A 59 -2.58 3.48 4.55
CA ALA A 59 -1.21 3.07 4.84
C ALA A 59 -0.17 3.98 4.16
N ASP A 60 -0.37 4.31 2.88
CA ASP A 60 0.53 5.16 2.08
C ASP A 60 0.82 6.53 2.74
N PHE A 61 -0.15 7.06 3.49
CA PHE A 61 -0.03 8.37 4.13
C PHE A 61 0.20 8.30 5.65
N THR A 62 0.20 7.11 6.24
CA THR A 62 0.48 6.91 7.66
C THR A 62 1.97 7.14 7.95
N THR A 63 2.28 8.06 8.88
CA THR A 63 3.66 8.46 9.17
C THR A 63 4.40 7.55 10.14
N ASP A 64 3.70 6.73 10.92
CA ASP A 64 4.31 5.72 11.78
C ASP A 64 4.53 4.44 10.97
N PRO A 65 5.78 4.03 10.70
CA PRO A 65 6.07 2.83 9.91
C PRO A 65 5.43 1.56 10.49
N ALA A 66 5.38 1.42 11.81
CA ALA A 66 4.79 0.22 12.43
C ALA A 66 3.27 0.18 12.23
N ALA A 67 2.59 1.33 12.28
CA ALA A 67 1.17 1.44 11.99
C ALA A 67 0.87 1.24 10.49
N ALA A 68 1.67 1.84 9.60
CA ALA A 68 1.54 1.65 8.16
C ALA A 68 1.69 0.17 7.77
N ALA A 69 2.68 -0.53 8.34
CA ALA A 69 2.88 -1.96 8.10
C ALA A 69 1.68 -2.81 8.56
N LYS A 70 1.00 -2.44 9.66
CA LYS A 70 -0.23 -3.12 10.09
C LYS A 70 -1.38 -2.91 9.10
N LEU A 71 -1.51 -1.70 8.57
CA LEU A 71 -2.52 -1.37 7.56
C LEU A 71 -2.27 -2.12 6.26
N TYR A 72 -1.05 -2.16 5.73
CA TYR A 72 -0.74 -2.96 4.54
C TYR A 72 -1.03 -4.44 4.73
N ARG A 73 -0.66 -5.03 5.88
CA ARG A 73 -1.00 -6.43 6.19
C ARG A 73 -2.52 -6.65 6.26
N ALA A 74 -3.26 -5.69 6.81
CA ALA A 74 -4.73 -5.77 6.81
C ALA A 74 -5.31 -5.68 5.38
N ALA A 75 -4.78 -4.80 4.54
CA ALA A 75 -5.15 -4.68 3.13
C ALA A 75 -4.86 -5.98 2.36
N GLU A 76 -3.69 -6.57 2.57
CA GLU A 76 -3.28 -7.85 1.98
C GLU A 76 -4.23 -8.98 2.39
N LEU A 77 -4.52 -9.11 3.68
CA LEU A 77 -5.44 -10.13 4.20
C LEU A 77 -6.84 -9.98 3.60
N TYR A 78 -7.33 -8.74 3.51
CA TYR A 78 -8.64 -8.48 2.90
C TYR A 78 -8.62 -8.84 1.41
N ALA A 79 -7.61 -8.38 0.67
CA ALA A 79 -7.48 -8.65 -0.77
C ALA A 79 -7.41 -10.16 -1.04
N ALA A 80 -6.55 -10.89 -0.32
CA ALA A 80 -6.41 -12.32 -0.46
C ALA A 80 -7.71 -13.08 -0.13
N ALA A 81 -8.43 -12.67 0.92
CA ALA A 81 -9.70 -13.29 1.29
C ALA A 81 -10.82 -13.08 0.26
N ASN A 82 -10.68 -12.09 -0.62
CA ASN A 82 -11.65 -11.75 -1.67
C ASN A 82 -11.09 -11.99 -3.08
N GLU A 83 -9.99 -12.73 -3.23
CA GLU A 83 -9.35 -13.03 -4.53
C GLU A 83 -9.00 -11.78 -5.35
N LEU A 84 -8.69 -10.67 -4.67
CA LEU A 84 -8.25 -9.42 -5.28
C LEU A 84 -6.72 -9.38 -5.41
N PRO A 85 -6.17 -8.65 -6.40
CA PRO A 85 -4.73 -8.48 -6.56
C PRO A 85 -4.06 -7.93 -5.29
N THR A 86 -2.88 -8.46 -4.96
CA THR A 86 -2.10 -8.06 -3.78
C THR A 86 -0.75 -7.43 -4.12
N LEU A 87 -0.38 -7.39 -5.41
CA LEU A 87 0.92 -6.92 -5.86
C LEU A 87 1.28 -5.53 -5.36
N SER A 88 0.43 -4.52 -5.58
CA SER A 88 0.71 -3.14 -5.15
C SER A 88 0.92 -3.04 -3.64
N ILE A 89 0.04 -3.69 -2.87
CA ILE A 89 0.05 -3.71 -1.40
C ILE A 89 1.36 -4.32 -0.89
N ARG A 90 1.76 -5.46 -1.46
CA ARG A 90 2.99 -6.18 -1.06
C ARG A 90 4.25 -5.43 -1.50
N LEU A 91 4.23 -4.73 -2.64
CA LEU A 91 5.35 -3.86 -3.04
C LEU A 91 5.54 -2.70 -2.07
N SER A 92 4.45 -2.01 -1.70
CA SER A 92 4.48 -0.93 -0.71
C SER A 92 4.90 -1.42 0.68
N LEU A 93 4.37 -2.57 1.11
CA LEU A 93 4.79 -3.21 2.36
C LEU A 93 6.27 -3.60 2.36
N ALA A 94 6.76 -4.24 1.29
CA ALA A 94 8.15 -4.66 1.19
C ALA A 94 9.11 -3.45 1.22
N ARG A 95 8.75 -2.38 0.52
CA ARG A 95 9.49 -1.12 0.57
C ARG A 95 9.59 -0.58 1.99
N LEU A 96 8.45 -0.44 2.68
CA LEU A 96 8.39 0.05 4.06
C LEU A 96 9.23 -0.82 5.01
N LEU A 97 9.14 -2.15 4.86
CA LEU A 97 9.87 -3.11 5.68
C LEU A 97 11.39 -2.96 5.51
N VAL A 98 11.87 -2.72 4.30
CA VAL A 98 13.31 -2.50 4.02
C VAL A 98 13.77 -1.13 4.49
N GLU A 99 13.06 -0.07 4.09
CA GLU A 99 13.53 1.31 4.20
C GLU A 99 13.35 1.88 5.63
N GLU A 100 12.28 1.51 6.31
CA GLU A 100 11.88 2.16 7.58
C GLU A 100 11.90 1.21 8.79
N LEU A 101 11.77 -0.11 8.57
CA LEU A 101 11.71 -1.11 9.64
C LEU A 101 12.91 -2.06 9.68
N GLU A 102 13.87 -1.90 8.77
CA GLU A 102 15.11 -2.69 8.68
C GLU A 102 14.86 -4.22 8.73
N ASN A 103 13.75 -4.68 8.14
CA ASN A 103 13.32 -6.09 8.16
C ASN A 103 13.27 -6.68 6.73
N PRO A 104 14.43 -6.88 6.09
CA PRO A 104 14.53 -7.39 4.73
C PRO A 104 14.03 -8.84 4.58
N GLN A 105 14.05 -9.66 5.64
CA GLN A 105 13.54 -11.03 5.58
C GLN A 105 12.02 -11.06 5.39
N GLU A 106 11.29 -10.23 6.14
CA GLU A 106 9.84 -10.13 5.97
C GLU A 106 9.48 -9.48 4.63
N ALA A 107 10.22 -8.45 4.22
CA ALA A 107 10.03 -7.82 2.91
C ALA A 107 10.16 -8.84 1.77
N ARG A 108 11.20 -9.69 1.82
CA ARG A 108 11.40 -10.77 0.86
C ARG A 108 10.24 -11.75 0.82
N ALA A 109 9.71 -12.13 1.99
CA ALA A 109 8.55 -13.02 2.08
C ALA A 109 7.32 -12.40 1.41
N ALA A 110 7.07 -11.10 1.62
CA ALA A 110 5.98 -10.38 0.98
C ALA A 110 6.12 -10.35 -0.56
N LEU A 111 7.33 -10.10 -1.08
CA LEU A 111 7.61 -10.07 -2.52
C LEU A 111 7.42 -11.43 -3.17
N VAL A 112 7.94 -12.50 -2.56
CA VAL A 112 7.80 -13.87 -3.11
C VAL A 112 6.33 -14.27 -3.22
N ALA A 113 5.49 -13.83 -2.27
CA ALA A 113 4.09 -14.19 -2.22
C ALA A 113 3.20 -13.52 -3.29
N CYS A 114 3.63 -12.43 -3.94
CA CYS A 114 2.96 -11.87 -5.14
C CYS A 114 3.63 -12.21 -6.46
N ARG A 115 4.62 -13.12 -6.48
CA ARG A 115 5.36 -13.45 -7.71
C ARG A 115 4.43 -13.89 -8.85
N ASP A 116 3.38 -14.62 -8.53
CA ASP A 116 2.45 -15.17 -9.53
C ASP A 116 1.55 -14.10 -10.17
N GLU A 117 1.50 -12.89 -9.60
CA GLU A 117 0.77 -11.74 -10.17
C GLU A 117 1.62 -10.95 -11.19
N LEU A 118 2.95 -11.17 -11.22
CA LEU A 118 3.87 -10.45 -12.12
C LEU A 118 3.59 -10.59 -13.62
N PRO A 119 3.11 -11.74 -14.15
CA PRO A 119 2.79 -11.86 -15.57
C PRO A 119 1.74 -10.86 -16.07
N ASP A 120 0.83 -10.42 -15.19
CA ASP A 120 -0.24 -9.48 -15.51
C ASP A 120 0.08 -8.04 -15.07
N ALA A 121 1.24 -7.82 -14.46
CA ALA A 121 1.68 -6.55 -13.92
C ALA A 121 2.27 -5.61 -14.98
N ALA A 122 2.28 -4.32 -14.68
CA ALA A 122 2.97 -3.33 -15.51
C ALA A 122 4.50 -3.51 -15.43
N ALA A 123 5.22 -3.14 -16.49
CA ALA A 123 6.69 -3.23 -16.53
C ALA A 123 7.36 -2.51 -15.34
N ALA A 124 6.84 -1.35 -14.94
CA ALA A 124 7.35 -0.59 -13.79
C ALA A 124 7.17 -1.33 -12.46
N GLU A 125 6.09 -2.11 -12.29
CA GLU A 125 5.86 -2.91 -11.09
C GLU A 125 6.82 -4.11 -11.04
N CYS A 126 7.04 -4.77 -12.19
CA CYS A 126 8.06 -5.82 -12.33
C CYS A 126 9.48 -5.31 -12.03
N GLU A 127 9.84 -4.12 -12.51
CA GLU A 127 11.12 -3.48 -12.22
C GLU A 127 11.26 -3.16 -10.73
N ALA A 128 10.23 -2.58 -10.13
CA ALA A 128 10.20 -2.28 -8.69
C ALA A 128 10.32 -3.56 -7.84
N TRP A 129 9.62 -4.62 -8.21
CA TRP A 129 9.69 -5.92 -7.55
C TRP A 129 11.11 -6.50 -7.60
N ASN A 130 11.73 -6.52 -8.79
CA ASN A 130 13.09 -7.04 -8.97
C ASN A 130 14.12 -6.24 -8.17
N ALA A 131 14.01 -4.90 -8.17
CA ALA A 131 14.91 -4.03 -7.42
C ALA A 131 14.81 -4.25 -5.91
N LEU A 132 13.58 -4.32 -5.37
CA LEU A 132 13.36 -4.57 -3.95
C LEU A 132 13.81 -5.98 -3.53
N LEU A 133 13.59 -6.99 -4.38
CA LEU A 133 14.04 -8.35 -4.08
C LEU A 133 15.57 -8.44 -4.01
N ALA A 134 16.26 -7.84 -4.99
CA ALA A 134 17.72 -7.77 -5.00
C ALA A 134 18.27 -7.04 -3.76
N GLU A 135 17.58 -5.98 -3.34
CA GLU A 135 17.94 -5.24 -2.12
C GLU A 135 17.75 -6.08 -0.85
N CYS A 136 16.65 -6.83 -0.74
CA CYS A 136 16.43 -7.77 0.36
C CYS A 136 17.55 -8.82 0.44
N ASP A 137 17.92 -9.42 -0.70
CA ASP A 137 18.97 -10.43 -0.79
C ASP A 137 20.36 -9.84 -0.45
N ARG A 138 20.59 -8.55 -0.73
CA ARG A 138 21.82 -7.84 -0.35
C ARG A 138 21.92 -7.59 1.15
N LEU A 139 20.82 -7.17 1.79
CA LEU A 139 20.76 -6.80 3.20
C LEU A 139 20.67 -8.01 4.13
N ALA A 140 20.00 -9.06 3.69
CA ALA A 140 19.90 -10.32 4.39
C ALA A 140 20.18 -11.47 3.42
N PRO A 141 21.47 -11.71 3.08
CA PRO A 141 21.84 -12.84 2.26
C PRO A 141 21.38 -14.11 2.98
N GLY A 142 20.27 -14.69 2.49
CA GLY A 142 19.81 -15.97 2.97
C GLY A 142 20.99 -16.94 2.87
N LYS A 143 21.31 -17.64 3.97
CA LYS A 143 22.19 -18.81 3.87
C LYS A 143 21.57 -19.73 2.82
N ALA A 144 22.25 -19.85 1.68
CA ALA A 144 21.95 -20.81 0.64
C ALA A 144 21.89 -22.24 1.19
#